data_AF-A0A859NZE9-F1
#
_entry.id   AF-A0A859NZE9-F1
#
_cell.length_a   1.000
_cell.length_b   1.000
_cell.length_c   1.000
_cell.angle_alpha   90.00
_cell.angle_beta   90.00
_cell.angle_gamma   90.00
#
_symmetry.space_group_name_H-M   'P 1'
#
loop_
_entity.id
_entity.type
_entity.pdbx_description
1 polymer ?
#
loop_
_entity_poly.entity_id
_entity_poly.type
_entity_poly.pdbx_seq_one_letter_code
_entity_poly.pdbx_strand_id
1 'polypeptide(L)'
;ISRVKLYDADPNVLLAFSNSNVDFIVGLGNEYLQSMADPIKAQNWIQQYVTPHLPQTKISCILVGNEVFYSNDTQLKSSLLPAMQSIYHTLVNLGLDKQVTVTTAHSLTILGNSYPPSAGTFRQDLAQYIQPLLNFHAQINSPFLINAYPYFAYKDNPGQVQLEYVLFQPNQGMTDPSTNLHYDNMLYAQIDAVYWAMKAMGHTDIEVKISETGWPSKGDTDEAGATPENAGLYNGNLLQR
;
A
#
# COMPACT_ATOMS: atom_id res chain seq x y z
N ILE A 1 -14.65 3.99 -12.55
CA ILE A 1 -13.23 3.93 -12.13
C ILE A 1 -12.63 5.31 -12.37
N SER A 2 -12.12 5.96 -11.32
CA SER A 2 -11.54 7.31 -11.40
C SER A 2 -10.04 7.35 -11.07
N ARG A 3 -9.51 6.26 -10.50
CA ARG A 3 -8.10 6.09 -10.16
C ARG A 3 -7.61 4.72 -10.65
N VAL A 4 -6.36 4.66 -11.11
CA VAL A 4 -5.70 3.44 -11.56
C VAL A 4 -4.30 3.36 -10.94
N LYS A 5 -3.95 2.19 -10.40
CA LYS A 5 -2.59 1.85 -9.97
C LYS A 5 -1.96 0.99 -11.07
N LEU A 6 -0.85 1.45 -11.65
CA LEU A 6 0.01 0.66 -12.52
C LEU A 6 1.20 0.15 -11.70
N TYR A 7 1.61 -1.09 -11.97
CA TYR A 7 2.81 -1.68 -11.36
C TYR A 7 4.11 -1.19 -12.02
N ASP A 8 4.00 -0.52 -13.16
CA ASP A 8 5.06 0.11 -13.91
C ASP A 8 4.65 1.54 -14.33
N ALA A 9 5.39 2.11 -15.28
CA ALA A 9 5.08 3.35 -15.95
C ALA A 9 5.04 3.15 -17.47
N ASP A 10 4.26 2.18 -17.95
CA ASP A 10 4.13 1.89 -19.39
C ASP A 10 3.62 3.11 -20.18
N PRO A 11 4.43 3.69 -21.09
CA PRO A 11 4.05 4.88 -21.85
C PRO A 11 2.87 4.64 -22.79
N ASN A 12 2.63 3.40 -23.24
CA ASN A 12 1.48 3.08 -24.09
C ASN A 12 0.17 3.20 -23.31
N VAL A 13 0.15 2.70 -22.07
CA VAL A 13 -1.00 2.83 -21.18
C VAL A 13 -1.22 4.30 -20.84
N LEU A 14 -0.18 5.00 -20.40
CA LEU A 14 -0.29 6.41 -20.03
C LEU A 14 -0.76 7.28 -21.21
N LEU A 15 -0.29 7.02 -22.43
CA LEU A 15 -0.74 7.71 -23.63
C LEU A 15 -2.20 7.42 -23.99
N ALA A 16 -2.65 6.17 -23.84
CA ALA A 16 -4.02 5.77 -24.13
C ALA A 16 -5.06 6.49 -23.24
N PHE A 17 -4.65 6.92 -22.03
CA PHE A 17 -5.49 7.66 -21.08
C PHE A 17 -5.28 9.18 -21.13
N SER A 18 -4.58 9.70 -22.13
CA SER A 18 -4.40 11.14 -22.35
C SER A 18 -5.75 11.86 -22.42
N ASN A 19 -5.93 12.91 -21.62
CA ASN A 19 -7.14 13.72 -21.46
C ASN A 19 -8.38 12.95 -20.93
N SER A 20 -8.21 11.78 -20.32
CA SER A 20 -9.33 10.97 -19.77
C SER A 20 -9.81 11.38 -18.37
N ASN A 21 -9.10 12.28 -17.69
CA ASN A 21 -9.26 12.62 -16.27
C ASN A 21 -9.05 11.46 -15.26
N VAL A 22 -8.67 10.26 -15.72
CA VAL A 22 -8.29 9.15 -14.83
C VAL A 22 -6.97 9.49 -14.15
N ASP A 23 -6.93 9.28 -12.83
CA ASP A 23 -5.80 9.60 -11.99
C ASP A 23 -4.91 8.37 -11.75
N PHE A 24 -3.63 8.49 -12.08
CA PHE A 24 -2.67 7.39 -12.07
C PHE A 24 -1.70 7.45 -10.89
N ILE A 25 -1.58 6.30 -10.24
CA ILE A 25 -0.39 5.92 -9.45
C ILE A 25 0.46 5.06 -10.38
N VAL A 26 1.71 5.45 -10.64
CA VAL A 26 2.65 4.68 -11.47
C VAL A 26 3.70 4.00 -10.61
N GLY A 27 4.08 2.78 -10.97
CA GLY A 27 5.02 1.97 -10.23
C GLY A 27 6.46 2.15 -10.71
N LEU A 28 7.38 2.26 -9.76
CA LEU A 28 8.80 2.05 -9.97
C LEU A 28 9.16 0.70 -9.36
N GLY A 29 9.47 -0.27 -10.23
CA GLY A 29 9.70 -1.67 -9.84
C GLY A 29 10.84 -1.86 -8.84
N ASN A 30 10.76 -2.93 -8.04
CA ASN A 30 11.75 -3.25 -7.01
C ASN A 30 13.18 -3.38 -7.58
N GLU A 31 13.31 -3.86 -8.81
CA GLU A 31 14.57 -4.02 -9.55
C GLU A 31 15.32 -2.68 -9.75
N TYR A 32 14.63 -1.54 -9.72
CA TYR A 32 15.24 -0.23 -9.89
C TYR A 32 15.76 0.37 -8.58
N LEU A 33 15.31 -0.10 -7.41
CA LEU A 33 15.55 0.58 -6.12
C LEU A 33 17.03 0.87 -5.86
N GLN A 34 17.91 -0.11 -6.07
CA GLN A 34 19.35 0.08 -5.86
C GLN A 34 19.93 1.19 -6.74
N SER A 35 19.46 1.26 -7.98
CA SER A 35 19.94 2.25 -8.95
C SER A 35 19.37 3.64 -8.72
N MET A 36 18.18 3.75 -8.15
CA MET A 36 17.47 5.02 -7.97
C MET A 36 18.01 5.85 -6.82
N ALA A 37 18.87 5.29 -5.96
CA ALA A 37 19.66 6.07 -5.02
C ALA A 37 20.62 7.07 -5.72
N ASP A 38 20.95 6.85 -7.00
CA ASP A 38 21.68 7.80 -7.84
C ASP A 38 20.74 8.89 -8.40
N PRO A 39 20.93 10.17 -8.04
CA PRO A 39 20.06 11.26 -8.50
C PRO A 39 19.99 11.40 -10.03
N ILE A 40 21.07 11.08 -10.75
CA ILE A 40 21.09 11.16 -12.21
C ILE A 40 20.16 10.09 -12.80
N LYS A 41 20.16 8.88 -12.22
CA LYS A 41 19.28 7.80 -12.66
C LYS A 41 17.82 8.08 -12.31
N ALA A 42 17.55 8.61 -11.13
CA ALA A 42 16.21 9.05 -10.74
C ALA A 42 15.67 10.14 -11.67
N GLN A 43 16.50 11.13 -12.02
CA GLN A 43 16.16 12.17 -12.99
C GLN A 43 15.85 11.59 -14.36
N ASN A 44 16.71 10.72 -14.89
CA ASN A 44 16.48 10.08 -16.18
C ASN A 44 15.18 9.28 -16.19
N TRP A 45 14.90 8.53 -15.12
CA TRP A 45 13.65 7.76 -15.01
C TRP A 45 12.42 8.67 -15.03
N ILE A 46 12.39 9.75 -14.24
CA ILE A 46 11.26 10.69 -14.23
C ILE A 46 11.07 11.36 -15.60
N GLN A 47 12.17 11.82 -16.22
CA GLN A 47 12.13 12.46 -17.54
C GLN A 47 11.71 11.52 -18.66
N GLN A 48 11.98 10.23 -18.52
CA GLN A 48 11.62 9.22 -19.51
C GLN A 48 10.18 8.73 -19.34
N TYR A 49 9.72 8.50 -18.11
CA TYR A 49 8.48 7.75 -17.83
C TYR A 49 7.34 8.57 -17.24
N VAL A 50 7.61 9.77 -16.69
CA VAL A 50 6.58 10.58 -16.01
C VAL A 50 6.35 11.90 -16.74
N THR A 51 7.40 12.72 -16.88
CA THR A 51 7.30 14.07 -17.45
C THR A 51 6.66 14.11 -18.85
N PRO A 52 6.94 13.18 -19.79
CA PRO A 52 6.37 13.24 -21.14
C PRO A 52 4.84 13.11 -21.19
N HIS A 53 4.23 12.58 -20.13
CA HIS A 53 2.79 12.37 -20.03
C HIS A 53 2.07 13.50 -19.29
N LEU A 54 2.80 14.38 -18.61
CA LEU A 54 2.22 15.50 -17.88
C LEU A 54 2.07 16.74 -18.79
N PRO A 55 0.96 17.49 -18.69
CA PRO A 55 -0.20 17.27 -17.81
C PRO A 55 -1.34 16.44 -18.44
N GLN A 56 -1.20 15.98 -19.69
CA GLN A 56 -2.30 15.37 -20.45
C GLN A 56 -2.84 14.10 -19.78
N THR A 57 -1.98 13.31 -19.16
CA THR A 57 -2.35 12.18 -18.31
C THR A 57 -2.11 12.57 -16.87
N LYS A 58 -3.13 12.44 -16.02
CA LYS A 58 -3.03 12.82 -14.61
C LYS A 58 -2.26 11.74 -13.85
N ILE A 59 -0.97 11.95 -13.65
CA ILE A 59 -0.15 11.14 -12.74
C ILE A 59 -0.05 11.91 -11.42
N SER A 60 -0.58 11.35 -10.32
CA SER A 60 -0.57 12.00 -9.00
C SER A 60 0.40 11.35 -8.01
N CYS A 61 0.92 10.16 -8.32
CA CYS A 61 1.77 9.43 -7.39
C CYS A 61 2.79 8.55 -8.12
N ILE A 62 4.02 8.54 -7.64
CA ILE A 62 5.03 7.51 -7.95
C ILE A 62 5.11 6.57 -6.75
N LEU A 63 4.84 5.29 -6.98
CA LEU A 63 4.98 4.22 -6.01
C LEU A 63 6.36 3.58 -6.15
N VAL A 64 7.27 3.91 -5.23
CA VAL A 64 8.65 3.42 -5.23
C VAL A 64 8.72 2.07 -4.54
N GLY A 65 8.79 1.01 -5.34
CA GLY A 65 8.74 -0.37 -4.87
C GLY A 65 7.35 -0.81 -4.40
N ASN A 66 7.16 -2.12 -4.34
CA ASN A 66 5.95 -2.77 -3.85
C ASN A 66 6.32 -3.99 -2.99
N GLU A 67 5.84 -4.00 -1.75
CA GLU A 67 6.06 -5.06 -0.76
C GLU A 67 7.53 -5.42 -0.53
N VAL A 68 8.42 -4.41 -0.59
CA VAL A 68 9.88 -4.59 -0.50
C VAL A 68 10.32 -5.38 0.74
N PHE A 69 9.61 -5.22 1.85
CA PHE A 69 9.94 -5.90 3.11
C PHE A 69 9.45 -7.34 3.21
N TYR A 70 8.69 -7.84 2.22
CA TYR A 70 8.25 -9.23 2.14
C TYR A 70 9.43 -10.19 1.89
N SER A 71 10.40 -9.77 1.07
CA SER A 71 11.58 -10.59 0.78
C SER A 71 12.59 -10.57 1.93
N ASN A 72 13.55 -11.50 1.93
CA ASN A 72 14.69 -11.49 2.84
C ASN A 72 15.92 -10.76 2.27
N ASP A 73 15.76 -10.01 1.18
CA ASP A 73 16.85 -9.30 0.53
C ASP A 73 17.18 -8.00 1.28
N THR A 74 18.18 -8.06 2.16
CA THR A 74 18.66 -6.92 2.94
C THR A 74 19.11 -5.74 2.07
N GLN A 75 19.67 -5.98 0.88
CA GLN A 75 20.11 -4.93 -0.03
C GLN A 75 18.90 -4.19 -0.62
N LEU A 76 17.86 -4.93 -0.97
CA LEU A 76 16.61 -4.33 -1.43
C LEU A 76 15.95 -3.49 -0.35
N LYS A 77 15.88 -4.00 0.89
CA LYS A 77 15.31 -3.28 2.05
C LYS A 77 16.05 -1.97 2.33
N SER A 78 17.38 -2.00 2.31
CA SER A 78 18.21 -0.82 2.57
C SER A 78 18.19 0.21 1.43
N SER A 79 17.80 -0.20 0.21
CA SER A 79 17.73 0.68 -0.96
C SER A 79 16.43 1.48 -1.07
N LEU A 80 15.36 1.07 -0.37
CA LEU A 80 14.03 1.67 -0.51
C LEU A 80 14.01 3.16 -0.16
N LEU A 81 14.44 3.53 1.05
CA LEU A 81 14.40 4.91 1.49
C LEU A 81 15.31 5.83 0.65
N PRO A 82 16.57 5.49 0.34
CA PRO A 82 17.40 6.27 -0.58
C PRO A 82 16.75 6.48 -1.96
N ALA A 83 16.12 5.45 -2.53
CA ALA A 83 15.41 5.58 -3.79
C ALA A 83 14.23 6.56 -3.69
N MET A 84 13.40 6.44 -2.64
CA MET A 84 12.29 7.36 -2.39
C MET A 84 12.76 8.81 -2.23
N GLN A 85 13.83 9.02 -1.47
CA GLN A 85 14.43 10.33 -1.29
C GLN A 85 14.91 10.91 -2.62
N SER A 86 15.64 10.14 -3.43
CA SER A 86 16.16 10.59 -4.72
C SER A 86 15.05 10.97 -5.71
N ILE A 87 14.00 10.15 -5.80
CA ILE A 87 12.80 10.44 -6.62
C ILE A 87 12.10 11.71 -6.13
N TYR A 88 11.88 11.86 -4.82
CA TYR A 88 11.25 13.06 -4.26
C TYR A 88 12.07 14.33 -4.52
N HIS A 89 13.38 14.33 -4.26
CA HIS A 89 14.23 15.50 -4.53
C HIS A 89 14.25 15.86 -6.01
N THR A 90 14.21 14.87 -6.89
CA THR A 90 14.09 15.10 -8.34
C THR A 90 12.78 15.78 -8.69
N LEU A 91 11.65 15.34 -8.13
CA LEU A 91 10.35 16.01 -8.34
C LEU A 91 10.36 17.45 -7.82
N VAL A 92 10.97 17.70 -6.65
CA VAL A 92 11.14 19.07 -6.11
C VAL A 92 11.97 19.93 -7.07
N ASN A 93 13.09 19.42 -7.58
CA ASN A 93 13.94 20.15 -8.53
C ASN A 93 13.24 20.46 -9.86
N LEU A 94 12.28 19.63 -10.26
CA LEU A 94 11.45 19.83 -11.44
C LEU A 94 10.18 20.66 -11.16
N GLY A 95 9.91 21.05 -9.90
CA GLY A 95 8.71 21.77 -9.49
C GLY A 95 7.43 20.92 -9.56
N LEU A 96 7.55 19.59 -9.50
CA LEU A 96 6.45 18.62 -9.62
C LEU A 96 5.98 18.04 -8.28
N ASP A 97 6.66 18.34 -7.16
CA ASP A 97 6.39 17.76 -5.83
C ASP A 97 4.99 18.10 -5.29
N LYS A 98 4.35 19.16 -5.79
CA LYS A 98 2.96 19.51 -5.44
C LYS A 98 1.90 18.77 -6.27
N GLN A 99 2.31 18.19 -7.40
CA GLN A 99 1.44 17.44 -8.30
C GLN A 99 1.59 15.93 -8.11
N VAL A 100 2.83 15.47 -7.92
CA VAL A 100 3.21 14.06 -7.88
C VAL A 100 3.76 13.73 -6.50
N THR A 101 3.02 12.92 -5.75
CA THR A 101 3.45 12.43 -4.42
C THR A 101 4.39 11.23 -4.58
N VAL A 102 5.30 11.03 -3.62
CA VAL A 102 6.15 9.83 -3.53
C VAL A 102 5.73 9.01 -2.33
N THR A 103 5.52 7.71 -2.53
CA THR A 103 5.23 6.75 -1.46
C THR A 103 5.71 5.35 -1.85
N THR A 104 5.45 4.37 -1.00
CA THR A 104 5.72 2.94 -1.23
C THR A 104 4.57 2.12 -0.63
N ALA A 105 4.36 0.90 -1.11
CA ALA A 105 3.30 0.01 -0.65
C ALA A 105 3.85 -1.18 0.12
N HIS A 106 3.17 -1.53 1.21
CA HIS A 106 3.59 -2.61 2.10
C HIS A 106 2.53 -3.70 2.22
N SER A 107 2.99 -4.96 2.18
CA SER A 107 2.21 -6.11 2.65
C SER A 107 1.96 -5.97 4.15
N LEU A 108 0.82 -6.42 4.66
CA LEU A 108 0.56 -6.47 6.11
C LEU A 108 1.49 -7.43 6.88
N THR A 109 2.29 -8.24 6.18
CA THR A 109 3.35 -9.08 6.78
C THR A 109 4.48 -8.29 7.44
N ILE A 110 4.47 -6.95 7.32
CA ILE A 110 5.36 -6.06 8.10
C ILE A 110 4.93 -5.91 9.57
N LEU A 111 3.70 -6.29 9.92
CA LEU A 111 3.21 -6.28 11.30
C LEU A 111 3.75 -7.49 12.06
N GLY A 112 4.23 -7.25 13.28
CA GLY A 112 4.64 -8.29 14.22
C GLY A 112 3.46 -8.76 15.07
N ASN A 113 2.70 -7.80 15.61
CA ASN A 113 1.40 -8.05 16.23
C ASN A 113 0.32 -7.21 15.54
N SER A 114 -0.87 -7.77 15.42
CA SER A 114 -2.03 -7.11 14.79
C SER A 114 -3.35 -7.45 15.49
N TYR A 115 -3.34 -8.26 16.55
CA TYR A 115 -4.54 -8.62 17.30
C TYR A 115 -4.32 -8.51 18.83
N PRO A 116 -5.22 -7.82 19.56
CA PRO A 116 -6.25 -6.93 19.01
C PRO A 116 -5.60 -5.72 18.28
N PRO A 117 -6.34 -4.96 17.45
CA PRO A 117 -5.76 -3.85 16.67
C PRO A 117 -4.95 -2.84 17.50
N SER A 118 -5.39 -2.53 18.72
CA SER A 118 -4.68 -1.63 19.65
C SER A 118 -3.30 -2.11 20.09
N ALA A 119 -3.01 -3.40 19.95
CA ALA A 119 -1.71 -3.99 20.22
C ALA A 119 -0.82 -4.08 18.96
N GLY A 120 -1.23 -3.40 17.88
CA GLY A 120 -0.52 -3.33 16.61
C GLY A 120 0.92 -2.87 16.77
N THR A 121 1.86 -3.65 16.23
CA THR A 121 3.29 -3.31 16.17
C THR A 121 3.88 -3.74 14.85
N PHE A 122 4.87 -3.00 14.35
CA PHE A 122 5.70 -3.50 13.26
C PHE A 122 6.66 -4.57 13.76
N ARG A 123 7.08 -5.47 12.88
CA ARG A 123 8.09 -6.47 13.20
C ARG A 123 9.40 -5.82 13.65
N GLN A 124 9.97 -6.37 14.73
CA GLN A 124 11.18 -5.82 15.33
C GLN A 124 12.39 -5.83 14.37
N ASP A 125 12.50 -6.84 13.51
CA ASP A 125 13.60 -6.94 12.54
C ASP A 125 13.52 -5.89 11.42
N LEU A 126 12.32 -5.34 11.18
CA LEU A 126 12.07 -4.30 10.18
C LEU A 126 12.14 -2.88 10.77
N ALA A 127 12.15 -2.72 12.10
CA ALA A 127 12.10 -1.42 12.77
C ALA A 127 13.19 -0.45 12.30
N GLN A 128 14.40 -0.96 12.01
CA GLN A 128 15.53 -0.18 11.49
C GLN A 128 15.27 0.46 10.10
N TYR A 129 14.37 -0.14 9.30
CA TYR A 129 13.98 0.37 7.99
C TYR A 129 12.69 1.20 8.07
N ILE A 130 11.73 0.76 8.87
CA ILE A 130 10.41 1.41 8.98
C ILE A 130 10.52 2.76 9.72
N GLN A 131 11.28 2.88 10.81
CA GLN A 131 11.39 4.16 11.53
C GLN A 131 11.84 5.31 10.63
N PRO A 132 12.97 5.23 9.90
CA PRO A 132 13.38 6.33 9.03
C PRO A 132 12.44 6.51 7.83
N LEU A 133 11.74 5.46 7.40
CA LEU A 133 10.72 5.56 6.36
C LEU A 133 9.49 6.36 6.84
N LEU A 134 9.00 6.11 8.05
CA LEU A 134 7.91 6.89 8.66
C LEU A 134 8.33 8.36 8.86
N ASN A 135 9.54 8.60 9.35
CA ASN A 135 10.08 9.97 9.45
C ASN A 135 10.05 10.68 8.09
N PHE A 136 10.40 9.98 7.01
CA PHE A 136 10.37 10.54 5.67
C PHE A 136 8.94 10.82 5.18
N HIS A 137 8.00 9.89 5.38
CA HIS A 137 6.57 10.11 5.08
C HIS A 137 6.02 11.36 5.77
N ALA A 138 6.30 11.52 7.06
CA ALA A 138 5.94 12.70 7.84
C ALA A 138 6.57 13.98 7.26
N GLN A 139 7.87 13.95 6.95
CA GLN A 139 8.59 15.10 6.40
C GLN A 139 8.02 15.59 5.07
N ILE A 140 7.61 14.68 4.18
CA ILE A 140 7.09 15.02 2.85
C ILE A 140 5.56 15.04 2.78
N ASN A 141 4.89 14.83 3.92
CA ASN A 141 3.43 14.72 4.03
C ASN A 141 2.82 13.72 3.02
N SER A 142 3.44 12.54 2.89
CA SER A 142 2.95 11.48 1.99
C SER A 142 2.28 10.35 2.77
N PRO A 143 1.27 9.69 2.17
CA PRO A 143 0.57 8.61 2.86
C PRO A 143 1.44 7.35 2.95
N PHE A 144 1.17 6.51 3.95
CA PHE A 144 1.72 5.17 4.08
C PHE A 144 0.76 4.17 3.40
N LEU A 145 1.19 3.50 2.33
CA LEU A 145 0.29 2.60 1.60
C LEU A 145 0.40 1.16 2.09
N ILE A 146 -0.74 0.49 2.20
CA ILE A 146 -0.84 -0.92 2.56
C ILE A 146 -1.61 -1.73 1.52
N ASN A 147 -1.12 -2.94 1.26
CA ASN A 147 -1.83 -3.99 0.55
C ASN A 147 -2.48 -4.88 1.61
N ALA A 148 -3.80 -4.73 1.77
CA ALA A 148 -4.56 -5.32 2.87
C ALA A 148 -5.60 -6.31 2.33
N TYR A 149 -5.43 -7.58 2.65
CA TYR A 149 -6.24 -8.67 2.13
C TYR A 149 -6.80 -9.53 3.28
N PRO A 150 -8.03 -9.24 3.77
CA PRO A 150 -8.73 -10.09 4.72
C PRO A 150 -8.86 -11.56 4.26
N TYR A 151 -8.87 -11.78 2.94
CA TYR A 151 -8.87 -13.10 2.33
C TYR A 151 -7.78 -14.02 2.90
N PHE A 152 -6.54 -13.55 3.06
CA PHE A 152 -5.46 -14.43 3.53
C PHE A 152 -5.67 -14.93 4.95
N ALA A 153 -6.21 -14.10 5.84
CA ALA A 153 -6.55 -14.52 7.20
C ALA A 153 -7.65 -15.60 7.20
N TYR A 154 -8.65 -15.46 6.34
CA TYR A 154 -9.69 -16.47 6.17
C TYR A 154 -9.15 -17.77 5.57
N LYS A 155 -8.36 -17.67 4.49
CA LYS A 155 -7.72 -18.81 3.82
C LYS A 155 -6.90 -19.64 4.80
N ASP A 156 -6.12 -18.99 5.65
CA ASP A 156 -5.21 -19.67 6.58
C ASP A 156 -5.97 -20.29 7.78
N ASN A 157 -7.10 -19.72 8.20
CA ASN A 157 -7.86 -20.17 9.38
C ASN A 157 -9.40 -20.12 9.19
N PRO A 158 -9.98 -20.84 8.22
CA PRO A 158 -11.39 -20.72 7.86
C PRO A 158 -12.35 -21.21 8.97
N GLY A 159 -11.85 -22.00 9.93
CA GLY A 159 -12.61 -22.43 11.10
C GLY A 159 -12.66 -21.42 12.25
N GLN A 160 -11.81 -20.38 12.24
CA GLN A 160 -11.76 -19.36 13.29
C GLN A 160 -12.15 -17.97 12.78
N VAL A 161 -11.77 -17.65 11.54
CA VAL A 161 -12.15 -16.40 10.89
C VAL A 161 -13.50 -16.58 10.23
N GLN A 162 -14.52 -15.89 10.75
CA GLN A 162 -15.87 -15.93 10.18
C GLN A 162 -15.87 -15.31 8.78
N LEU A 163 -16.50 -15.97 7.82
CA LEU A 163 -16.55 -15.51 6.43
C LEU A 163 -17.27 -14.17 6.33
N GLU A 164 -18.34 -13.99 7.11
CA GLU A 164 -19.13 -12.76 7.13
C GLU A 164 -18.30 -11.55 7.57
N TYR A 165 -17.40 -11.75 8.54
CA TYR A 165 -16.51 -10.73 9.07
C TYR A 165 -15.49 -10.22 8.05
N VAL A 166 -15.06 -11.07 7.12
CA VAL A 166 -14.11 -10.70 6.06
C VAL A 166 -14.79 -10.29 4.74
N LEU A 167 -16.08 -10.58 4.58
CA LEU A 167 -16.88 -10.21 3.40
C LEU A 167 -17.77 -8.97 3.60
N PHE A 168 -17.57 -8.19 4.67
CA PHE A 168 -18.40 -7.03 5.03
C PHE A 168 -19.90 -7.35 5.24
N GLN A 169 -20.23 -8.61 5.52
CA GLN A 169 -21.60 -9.04 5.78
C GLN A 169 -21.98 -8.81 7.26
N PRO A 170 -23.27 -8.73 7.60
CA PRO A 170 -23.70 -8.62 9.00
C PRO A 170 -23.13 -9.75 9.86
N ASN A 171 -22.43 -9.39 10.94
CA ASN A 171 -21.81 -10.34 11.87
C ASN A 171 -21.66 -9.68 13.26
N GLN A 172 -21.15 -10.41 14.26
CA GLN A 172 -20.95 -9.87 15.61
C GLN A 172 -19.73 -8.95 15.74
N GLY A 173 -18.88 -8.87 14.72
CA GLY A 173 -17.64 -8.11 14.69
C GLY A 173 -16.65 -8.56 15.76
N MET A 174 -15.68 -7.68 16.03
CA MET A 174 -14.85 -7.76 17.22
C MET A 174 -14.82 -6.40 17.93
N THR A 175 -14.77 -6.44 19.25
CA THR A 175 -14.54 -5.24 20.07
C THR A 175 -13.14 -5.31 20.65
N ASP A 176 -12.34 -4.28 20.40
CA ASP A 176 -10.99 -4.20 20.92
C ASP A 176 -11.05 -4.00 22.44
N PRO A 177 -10.44 -4.88 23.24
CA PRO A 177 -10.59 -4.86 24.70
C PRO A 177 -9.88 -3.69 25.37
N SER A 178 -8.91 -3.05 24.70
CA SER A 178 -8.14 -1.94 25.24
C SER A 178 -8.80 -0.59 24.93
N THR A 179 -9.45 -0.47 23.77
CA THR A 179 -9.99 0.81 23.28
C THR A 179 -11.52 0.86 23.25
N ASN A 180 -12.20 -0.29 23.37
CA ASN A 180 -13.63 -0.45 23.12
C ASN A 180 -14.08 -0.08 21.69
N LEU A 181 -13.15 0.07 20.74
CA LEU A 181 -13.50 0.25 19.34
C LEU A 181 -14.08 -1.05 18.78
N HIS A 182 -15.18 -0.92 18.06
CA HIS A 182 -15.86 -2.04 17.42
C HIS A 182 -15.53 -2.06 15.93
N TYR A 183 -15.07 -3.20 15.43
CA TYR A 183 -14.81 -3.43 14.01
C TYR A 183 -15.78 -4.52 13.55
N ASP A 184 -16.70 -4.13 12.68
CA ASP A 184 -17.66 -5.03 12.03
C ASP A 184 -17.06 -5.72 10.79
N ASN A 185 -15.84 -5.34 10.39
CA ASN A 185 -15.08 -5.95 9.31
C ASN A 185 -13.56 -5.98 9.57
N MET A 186 -12.92 -7.05 9.11
CA MET A 186 -11.48 -7.26 9.29
C MET A 186 -10.59 -6.21 8.61
N LEU A 187 -10.98 -5.67 7.47
CA LEU A 187 -10.18 -4.65 6.77
C LEU A 187 -10.01 -3.41 7.66
N TYR A 188 -11.06 -2.99 8.37
CA TYR A 188 -10.97 -1.87 9.32
C TYR A 188 -10.05 -2.17 10.50
N ALA A 189 -10.15 -3.39 11.05
CA ALA A 189 -9.26 -3.85 12.11
C ALA A 189 -7.78 -3.88 11.64
N GLN A 190 -7.53 -4.31 10.40
CA GLN A 190 -6.19 -4.33 9.81
C GLN A 190 -5.62 -2.93 9.60
N ILE A 191 -6.42 -1.98 9.08
CA ILE A 191 -6.00 -0.57 8.93
C ILE A 191 -5.64 0.01 10.29
N ASP A 192 -6.48 -0.20 11.30
CA ASP A 192 -6.24 0.39 12.61
C ASP A 192 -5.04 -0.23 13.33
N ALA A 193 -4.79 -1.54 13.14
CA ALA A 193 -3.56 -2.17 13.60
C ALA A 193 -2.29 -1.49 13.02
N VAL A 194 -2.32 -1.02 11.79
CA VAL A 194 -1.22 -0.25 11.17
C VAL A 194 -1.09 1.12 11.82
N TYR A 195 -2.20 1.83 12.08
CA TYR A 195 -2.16 3.09 12.83
C TYR A 195 -1.57 2.93 14.23
N TRP A 196 -1.95 1.87 14.96
CA TRP A 196 -1.38 1.57 16.26
C TRP A 196 0.12 1.23 16.19
N ALA A 197 0.55 0.50 15.16
CA ALA A 197 1.96 0.22 14.92
C ALA A 197 2.78 1.48 14.63
N MET A 198 2.24 2.42 13.85
CA MET A 198 2.86 3.72 13.58
C MET A 198 2.91 4.58 14.84
N LYS A 199 1.83 4.60 15.64
CA LYS A 199 1.77 5.30 16.91
C LYS A 199 2.81 4.78 17.90
N ALA A 200 3.03 3.46 17.95
CA ALA A 200 4.10 2.86 18.76
C ALA A 200 5.50 3.31 18.34
N MET A 201 5.68 3.75 17.09
CA MET A 201 6.91 4.34 16.55
C MET A 201 6.91 5.88 16.59
N GLY A 202 5.97 6.49 17.30
CA GLY A 202 5.90 7.94 17.50
C GLY A 202 5.19 8.73 16.40
N HIS A 203 4.52 8.06 15.47
CA HIS A 203 3.81 8.71 14.36
C HIS A 203 2.29 8.60 14.49
N THR A 204 1.64 9.76 14.53
CA THR A 204 0.16 9.88 14.48
C THR A 204 -0.27 10.85 13.37
N ASP A 205 0.68 11.28 12.56
CA ASP A 205 0.63 12.39 11.61
C ASP A 205 0.65 11.94 10.14
N ILE A 206 0.71 10.62 9.90
CA ILE A 206 0.79 10.02 8.57
C ILE A 206 -0.51 9.28 8.28
N GLU A 207 -1.14 9.60 7.16
CA GLU A 207 -2.36 8.94 6.68
C GLU A 207 -2.04 7.54 6.11
N VAL A 208 -2.79 6.52 6.54
CA VAL A 208 -2.75 5.18 5.92
C VAL A 208 -3.76 5.12 4.79
N LYS A 209 -3.35 4.62 3.61
CA LYS A 209 -4.25 4.33 2.49
C LYS A 209 -4.09 2.91 2.00
N ILE A 210 -5.18 2.32 1.53
CA ILE A 210 -5.15 1.01 0.89
C ILE A 210 -4.69 1.19 -0.56
N SER A 211 -3.55 0.61 -0.92
CA SER A 211 -3.10 0.51 -2.31
C SER A 211 -3.64 -0.71 -3.02
N GLU A 212 -3.92 -1.78 -2.29
CA GLU A 212 -4.52 -3.00 -2.84
C GLU A 212 -5.38 -3.71 -1.81
N THR A 213 -6.50 -4.25 -2.30
CA THR A 213 -7.35 -5.17 -1.57
C THR A 213 -8.24 -5.91 -2.57
N GLY A 214 -8.70 -7.10 -2.24
CA GLY A 214 -9.53 -7.89 -3.13
C GLY A 214 -9.78 -9.30 -2.61
N TRP A 215 -10.49 -10.08 -3.41
CA TRP A 215 -10.86 -11.45 -3.11
C TRP A 215 -10.83 -12.30 -4.38
N PRO A 216 -10.15 -13.46 -4.40
CA PRO A 216 -10.02 -14.28 -5.60
C PRO A 216 -11.34 -14.97 -5.97
N SER A 217 -11.62 -15.05 -7.26
CA SER A 217 -12.82 -15.72 -7.80
C SER A 217 -12.61 -17.21 -8.09
N LYS A 218 -11.37 -17.69 -8.02
CA LYS A 218 -11.00 -19.09 -8.20
C LYS A 218 -9.66 -19.30 -7.51
N GLY A 219 -9.52 -20.44 -6.83
CA GLY A 219 -8.28 -20.86 -6.22
C GLY A 219 -8.08 -22.37 -6.29
N ASP A 220 -6.95 -22.82 -5.75
CA ASP A 220 -6.62 -24.24 -5.56
C ASP A 220 -7.41 -24.87 -4.39
N THR A 221 -7.22 -26.17 -4.16
CA THR A 221 -7.99 -26.91 -3.13
C THR A 221 -7.76 -26.43 -1.70
N ASP A 222 -6.61 -25.80 -1.44
CA ASP A 222 -6.21 -25.20 -0.16
C ASP A 222 -6.54 -23.70 -0.07
N GLU A 223 -7.18 -23.13 -1.08
CA GLU A 223 -7.55 -21.73 -1.16
C GLU A 223 -9.03 -21.51 -0.79
N ALA A 224 -9.35 -21.86 0.46
CA ALA A 224 -10.72 -21.81 0.96
C ALA A 224 -11.37 -20.43 0.76
N GLY A 225 -12.60 -20.43 0.24
CA GLY A 225 -13.40 -19.22 0.01
C GLY A 225 -13.13 -18.50 -1.31
N ALA A 226 -12.18 -18.96 -2.13
CA ALA A 226 -11.92 -18.39 -3.46
C ALA A 226 -13.01 -18.81 -4.48
N THR A 227 -14.14 -18.11 -4.48
CA THR A 227 -15.27 -18.35 -5.40
C THR A 227 -15.75 -17.06 -6.07
N PRO A 228 -16.39 -17.14 -7.25
CA PRO A 228 -16.93 -15.96 -7.91
C PRO A 228 -17.96 -15.22 -7.04
N GLU A 229 -18.75 -15.95 -6.25
CA GLU A 229 -19.74 -15.40 -5.33
C GLU A 229 -19.08 -14.57 -4.24
N ASN A 230 -18.08 -15.13 -3.55
CA ASN A 230 -17.38 -14.42 -2.47
C ASN A 230 -16.58 -13.22 -3.00
N ALA A 231 -15.97 -13.35 -4.19
CA ALA A 231 -15.32 -12.23 -4.86
C ALA A 231 -16.30 -11.11 -5.21
N GLY A 232 -17.50 -11.46 -5.66
CA GLY A 232 -18.59 -10.52 -5.91
C GLY A 232 -19.06 -9.83 -4.63
N LEU A 233 -19.22 -10.57 -3.54
CA LEU A 233 -19.60 -10.04 -2.23
C LEU A 233 -18.55 -9.09 -1.67
N TYR A 234 -17.27 -9.49 -1.65
CA TYR A 234 -16.19 -8.67 -1.10
C TYR A 234 -16.08 -7.34 -1.84
N ASN A 235 -15.90 -7.37 -3.16
CA ASN A 235 -15.69 -6.17 -3.96
C ASN A 235 -16.97 -5.32 -4.02
N GLY A 236 -18.15 -5.95 -4.08
CA GLY A 236 -19.44 -5.26 -4.11
C GLY A 236 -19.72 -4.53 -2.80
N ASN A 237 -19.51 -5.18 -1.66
CA ASN A 237 -19.74 -4.59 -0.35
C ASN A 237 -18.70 -3.52 0.00
N LEU A 238 -17.42 -3.73 -0.37
CA LEU A 238 -16.37 -2.74 -0.18
C LEU A 238 -16.73 -1.39 -0.84
N LEU A 239 -17.32 -1.43 -2.03
CA LEU A 239 -17.73 -0.22 -2.76
C LEU A 239 -18.97 0.48 -2.18
N GLN A 240 -19.71 -0.17 -1.29
CA GLN A 240 -20.92 0.38 -0.65
C GLN A 240 -20.63 1.02 0.72
N ARG A 241 -19.44 0.80 1.26
CA ARG A 241 -18.98 1.36 2.55
C ARG A 241 -18.37 2.74 2.34
#